data_AF-A0A9D5GMS9-F1
#
_entry.id   AF-A0A9D5GMS9-F1
#
_cell.length_a   1.000
_cell.length_b   1.000
_cell.length_c   1.000
_cell.angle_alpha   90.00
_cell.angle_beta   90.00
_cell.angle_gamma   90.00
#
_symmetry.space_group_name_H-M   'P 1'
#
loop_
_entity.id
_entity.type
_entity.pdbx_description
1 polymer ?
#
loop_
_entity_poly.entity_id
_entity_poly.type
_entity_poly.pdbx_seq_one_letter_code
_entity_poly.pdbx_strand_id
1 'polypeptide(L)'
;MEILKGIQEFSVFTSLILGVSITLRSVIGYFGEGNYNYIDKIFANIFIVMLYIQLAVEAYHLFTLSHGYEESLKAIEHIVLTLFATIMTQGGRLITLNSSDNSVKFRFRSIYYGIATGLLIYAYILDAGYIIHP
;
A
#
# COMPACT_ATOMS: atom_id res chain seq x y z
N MET A 1 0.70 3.98 23.83
CA MET A 1 1.27 4.72 22.69
C MET A 1 2.33 3.90 21.95
N GLU A 2 3.24 3.21 22.64
CA GLU A 2 4.27 2.35 22.02
C GLU A 2 3.71 1.21 21.14
N ILE A 3 2.62 0.55 21.57
CA ILE A 3 1.99 -0.53 20.78
C ILE A 3 1.46 0.00 19.43
N LEU A 4 0.84 1.18 19.43
CA LEU A 4 0.25 1.75 18.20
C LEU A 4 1.34 2.14 17.20
N LYS A 5 2.43 2.73 17.69
CA LYS A 5 3.63 3.04 16.91
C LYS A 5 4.25 1.77 16.31
N GLY A 6 4.37 0.69 17.11
CA GLY A 6 4.85 -0.60 16.61
C GLY A 6 3.96 -1.20 15.52
N ILE A 7 2.63 -1.07 15.65
CA ILE A 7 1.68 -1.49 14.61
C ILE A 7 1.86 -0.65 13.34
N GLN A 8 2.01 0.67 13.47
CA GLN A 8 2.24 1.58 12.34
C GLN A 8 3.50 1.18 11.58
N GLU A 9 4.65 1.12 12.26
CA GLU A 9 5.94 0.75 11.67
C GLU A 9 5.88 -0.64 11.01
N PHE A 10 5.31 -1.63 11.68
CA PHE A 10 5.13 -2.98 11.14
C PHE A 10 4.27 -2.97 9.87
N SER A 11 3.14 -2.27 9.90
CA SER A 11 2.20 -2.22 8.77
C SER A 11 2.80 -1.50 7.55
N VAL A 12 3.53 -0.40 7.76
CA VAL A 12 4.23 0.34 6.71
C VAL A 12 5.31 -0.54 6.09
N PHE A 13 6.22 -1.08 6.90
CA PHE A 13 7.32 -1.93 6.45
C PHE A 13 6.81 -3.15 5.66
N THR A 14 5.82 -3.86 6.22
CA THR A 14 5.24 -5.04 5.57
C THR A 14 4.55 -4.68 4.26
N SER A 15 3.82 -3.56 4.22
CA SER A 15 3.15 -3.12 2.99
C SER A 15 4.14 -2.76 1.89
N LEU A 16 5.26 -2.09 2.20
CA LEU A 16 6.27 -1.73 1.21
C LEU A 16 6.93 -2.99 0.63
N ILE A 17 7.31 -3.94 1.49
CA ILE A 17 7.89 -5.22 1.03
C ILE A 17 6.92 -5.98 0.14
N LEU A 18 5.66 -6.10 0.57
CA LEU A 18 4.64 -6.80 -0.21
C LEU A 18 4.33 -6.08 -1.52
N GLY A 19 4.18 -4.76 -1.49
CA GLY A 19 3.90 -3.94 -2.67
C GLY A 19 4.98 -4.11 -3.74
N VAL A 20 6.25 -3.98 -3.35
CA VAL A 20 7.40 -4.21 -4.26
C VAL A 20 7.42 -5.66 -4.76
N SER A 21 7.28 -6.64 -3.87
CA SER A 21 7.33 -8.06 -4.23
C SER A 21 6.22 -8.45 -5.21
N ILE A 22 4.99 -7.99 -4.96
CA ILE A 22 3.84 -8.23 -5.84
C ILE A 22 4.04 -7.56 -7.19
N THR A 23 4.53 -6.32 -7.20
CA THR A 23 4.75 -5.55 -8.42
C THR A 23 5.80 -6.24 -9.28
N LEU A 24 6.96 -6.57 -8.72
CA LEU A 24 8.04 -7.31 -9.41
C LEU A 24 7.56 -8.67 -9.90
N ARG A 25 6.90 -9.46 -9.05
CA ARG A 25 6.33 -10.75 -9.43
C ARG A 25 5.33 -10.60 -10.58
N SER A 26 4.54 -9.52 -10.59
CA SER A 26 3.55 -9.28 -11.63
C SER A 26 4.17 -8.87 -12.96
N VAL A 27 5.24 -8.06 -12.93
CA VAL A 27 6.03 -7.71 -14.11
C VAL A 27 6.67 -8.97 -14.71
N ILE A 28 7.34 -9.79 -13.88
CA ILE A 28 7.96 -11.05 -14.32
C ILE A 28 6.89 -12.00 -14.87
N GLY A 29 5.74 -12.12 -14.21
CA GLY A 29 4.65 -12.98 -14.65
C GLY A 29 4.04 -12.54 -15.98
N TYR A 30 4.00 -11.23 -16.24
CA TYR A 30 3.47 -10.70 -17.50
C TYR A 30 4.41 -10.95 -18.69
N PHE A 31 5.72 -10.72 -18.52
CA PHE A 31 6.69 -10.89 -19.62
C PHE A 31 7.21 -12.32 -19.77
N GLY A 32 7.22 -13.11 -18.69
CA GLY A 32 7.76 -14.46 -18.66
C GLY A 32 6.72 -15.56 -18.72
N GLU A 33 5.48 -15.26 -19.16
CA GLU A 33 4.37 -16.21 -19.25
C GLU A 33 4.14 -17.00 -17.94
N GLY A 34 4.19 -16.28 -16.82
CA GLY A 34 4.06 -16.89 -15.50
C GLY A 34 2.67 -17.50 -15.28
N ASN A 35 2.61 -18.47 -14.36
CA ASN A 35 1.34 -18.97 -13.83
C ASN A 35 0.96 -18.23 -12.54
N TYR A 36 -0.29 -17.76 -12.51
CA TYR A 36 -0.86 -17.07 -11.36
C TYR A 36 -1.35 -18.08 -10.33
N ASN A 37 -0.71 -18.07 -9.16
CA ASN A 37 -0.87 -19.12 -8.16
C ASN A 37 -1.53 -18.61 -6.88
N TYR A 38 -1.80 -19.55 -5.96
CA TYR A 38 -2.44 -19.25 -4.68
C TYR A 38 -1.60 -18.29 -3.80
N ILE A 39 -0.28 -18.40 -3.83
CA ILE A 39 0.64 -17.52 -3.08
C ILE A 39 0.47 -16.06 -3.53
N ASP A 40 0.34 -15.83 -4.85
CA ASP A 40 0.14 -14.48 -5.38
C ASP A 40 -1.13 -13.84 -4.79
N LYS A 41 -2.20 -14.63 -4.62
CA LYS A 41 -3.46 -14.18 -4.00
C LYS A 41 -3.28 -13.85 -2.51
N ILE A 42 -2.59 -14.69 -1.76
CA ILE A 42 -2.32 -14.44 -0.33
C ILE A 42 -1.58 -13.13 -0.18
N PHE A 43 -0.49 -12.93 -0.93
CA PHE A 43 0.34 -11.74 -0.79
C PHE A 43 -0.47 -10.47 -1.10
N ALA A 44 -1.30 -10.49 -2.15
CA ALA A 44 -2.22 -9.40 -2.46
C ALA A 44 -3.19 -9.10 -1.32
N ASN A 45 -3.79 -10.13 -0.74
CA ASN A 45 -4.75 -9.94 0.35
C ASN A 45 -4.07 -9.38 1.61
N ILE A 46 -2.88 -9.88 1.97
CA ILE A 46 -2.12 -9.34 3.11
C ILE A 46 -1.77 -7.88 2.84
N PHE A 47 -1.33 -7.53 1.63
CA PHE A 47 -1.02 -6.15 1.27
C PHE A 47 -2.23 -5.21 1.47
N ILE A 48 -3.41 -5.62 1.00
CA ILE A 48 -4.66 -4.87 1.19
C ILE A 48 -5.02 -4.74 2.67
N VAL A 49 -4.86 -5.80 3.46
CA VAL A 49 -5.11 -5.74 4.91
C VAL A 49 -4.15 -4.75 5.59
N MET A 50 -2.87 -4.74 5.21
CA MET A 50 -1.91 -3.77 5.75
C MET A 50 -2.29 -2.32 5.42
N LEU A 51 -2.78 -2.06 4.20
CA LEU A 51 -3.29 -0.74 3.82
C LEU A 51 -4.46 -0.29 4.71
N TYR A 52 -5.40 -1.19 5.00
CA TYR A 52 -6.51 -0.89 5.90
C TYR A 52 -6.05 -0.64 7.34
N ILE A 53 -5.05 -1.38 7.82
CA ILE A 53 -4.47 -1.15 9.15
C ILE A 53 -3.83 0.24 9.21
N GLN A 54 -3.05 0.62 8.19
CA GLN A 54 -2.44 1.95 8.12
C GLN A 54 -3.50 3.05 8.16
N LEU A 55 -4.54 2.96 7.32
CA LEU A 55 -5.64 3.94 7.34
C LEU A 55 -6.30 4.05 8.72
N ALA A 56 -6.53 2.93 9.40
CA ALA A 56 -7.13 2.94 10.72
C ALA A 56 -6.23 3.58 11.78
N VAL A 57 -4.92 3.30 11.74
CA VAL A 57 -3.94 3.86 12.68
C VAL A 57 -3.74 5.36 12.46
N GLU A 58 -3.60 5.79 11.21
CA GLU A 58 -3.42 7.21 10.87
C GLU A 58 -4.67 8.03 11.21
N ALA A 59 -5.87 7.50 10.90
CA ALA A 59 -7.11 8.15 11.30
C ALA A 59 -7.23 8.27 12.83
N TYR A 60 -6.87 7.21 13.57
CA TYR A 60 -6.85 7.26 15.03
C TYR A 60 -5.91 8.36 15.54
N HIS A 61 -4.70 8.47 14.99
CA HIS A 61 -3.76 9.52 15.34
C HIS A 61 -4.34 10.92 15.06
N LEU A 62 -4.90 11.14 13.88
CA LEU A 62 -5.48 12.43 13.51
C LEU A 62 -6.60 12.88 14.47
N PHE A 63 -7.45 11.96 14.93
CA PHE A 63 -8.59 12.30 15.79
C PHE A 63 -8.27 12.39 17.29
N THR A 64 -7.20 11.77 17.75
CA THR A 64 -6.94 11.62 19.20
C THR A 64 -5.80 12.46 19.73
N LEU A 65 -4.87 12.89 18.88
CA LEU A 65 -3.72 13.68 19.29
C LEU A 65 -3.95 15.16 18.92
N SER A 66 -3.68 16.06 19.87
CA SER A 66 -3.71 17.49 19.60
C SER A 66 -2.46 17.87 18.79
N HIS A 67 -2.60 17.84 17.47
CA HIS A 67 -1.52 18.16 16.57
C HIS A 67 -1.49 19.66 16.25
N GLY A 68 -0.29 20.18 15.98
CA GLY A 68 -0.16 21.47 15.29
C GLY A 68 -0.80 21.42 13.91
N TYR A 69 -1.08 22.59 13.32
CA TYR A 69 -1.66 22.69 11.96
C TYR A 69 -0.82 21.92 10.92
N GLU A 70 0.51 22.03 11.00
CA GLU A 70 1.42 21.36 10.06
C GLU A 70 1.44 19.83 10.22
N GLU A 71 1.45 19.33 11.45
CA GLU A 71 1.40 17.88 11.74
C GLU A 71 0.06 17.28 11.28
N SER A 72 -1.04 18.02 11.50
CA SER A 72 -2.37 17.62 11.02
C SER A 72 -2.43 17.54 9.50
N LEU A 73 -1.82 18.52 8.80
CA LEU A 73 -1.77 18.53 7.34
C LEU A 73 -0.99 17.33 6.79
N LYS A 74 0.15 16.98 7.41
CA LYS A 74 0.96 15.81 7.04
C LYS A 74 0.18 14.50 7.21
N ALA A 75 -0.48 14.33 8.36
CA ALA A 75 -1.30 13.16 8.62
C ALA A 75 -2.44 13.05 7.59
N ILE A 76 -3.08 14.16 7.23
CA ILE A 76 -4.12 14.18 6.18
C ILE A 76 -3.54 13.79 4.82
N GLU A 77 -2.38 14.31 4.44
CA GLU A 77 -1.73 13.97 3.17
C GLU A 77 -1.38 12.47 3.11
N HIS A 78 -0.81 11.93 4.19
CA HIS A 78 -0.54 10.49 4.31
C HIS A 78 -1.82 9.66 4.18
N ILE A 79 -2.89 10.01 4.90
CA ILE A 79 -4.18 9.32 4.83
C ILE A 79 -4.72 9.34 3.40
N VAL A 80 -4.66 10.48 2.72
CA VAL A 80 -5.15 10.62 1.35
C VAL A 80 -4.37 9.73 0.39
N LEU A 81 -3.04 9.73 0.46
CA LEU A 81 -2.20 8.88 -0.39
C LEU A 81 -2.45 7.38 -0.15
N THR A 82 -2.53 6.97 1.12
CA THR A 82 -2.82 5.58 1.51
C THR A 82 -4.25 5.17 1.11
N LEU A 83 -5.20 6.11 1.13
CA LEU A 83 -6.57 5.88 0.65
C LEU A 83 -6.58 5.65 -0.87
N PHE A 84 -5.89 6.47 -1.64
CA PHE A 84 -5.74 6.25 -3.08
C PHE A 84 -5.03 4.94 -3.39
N ALA A 85 -3.97 4.59 -2.65
CA ALA A 85 -3.31 3.29 -2.78
C ALA A 85 -4.28 2.12 -2.51
N THR A 86 -5.15 2.26 -1.52
CA THR A 86 -6.20 1.27 -1.19
C THR A 86 -7.24 1.14 -2.30
N ILE A 87 -7.69 2.26 -2.87
CA ILE A 87 -8.64 2.25 -4.00
C ILE A 87 -8.02 1.56 -5.22
N MET A 88 -6.76 1.88 -5.53
CA MET A 88 -6.03 1.28 -6.64
C MET A 88 -5.87 -0.24 -6.46
N THR A 89 -5.45 -0.70 -5.27
CA THR A 89 -5.31 -2.14 -5.01
C THR A 89 -6.62 -2.89 -5.11
N GLN A 90 -7.73 -2.31 -4.63
CA GLN A 90 -9.06 -2.92 -4.78
C GLN A 90 -9.52 -2.97 -6.24
N GLY A 91 -9.27 -1.91 -7.02
CA GLY A 91 -9.50 -1.90 -8.47
C GLY A 91 -8.75 -3.04 -9.18
N GLY A 92 -7.46 -3.18 -8.91
CA GLY A 92 -6.64 -4.29 -9.44
C GLY A 92 -7.14 -5.67 -9.00
N ARG A 93 -7.58 -5.80 -7.74
CA ARG A 93 -8.14 -7.05 -7.19
C ARG A 93 -9.43 -7.46 -7.89
N LEU A 94 -10.37 -6.54 -8.10
CA LEU A 94 -11.64 -6.81 -8.78
C LEU A 94 -11.42 -7.39 -10.19
N ILE A 95 -10.52 -6.77 -10.96
CA ILE A 95 -10.18 -7.24 -12.31
C ILE A 95 -9.52 -8.62 -12.26
N THR A 96 -8.60 -8.83 -11.31
CA THR A 96 -7.89 -10.10 -11.13
C THR A 96 -8.83 -11.25 -10.75
N LEU A 97 -9.85 -10.98 -9.94
CA LEU A 97 -10.85 -11.98 -9.52
C LEU A 97 -11.78 -12.39 -10.66
N ASN A 98 -12.14 -11.46 -11.54
CA ASN A 98 -13.08 -11.68 -12.63
C ASN A 98 -12.43 -12.20 -13.92
N SER A 99 -11.11 -12.21 -14.00
CA SER A 99 -10.38 -12.71 -15.15
C SER A 99 -9.99 -14.18 -14.98
N SER A 100 -10.13 -14.98 -16.03
CA SER A 100 -9.54 -16.33 -16.10
C SER A 100 -8.09 -16.30 -16.58
N ASP A 101 -7.75 -15.36 -17.45
CA ASP A 101 -6.45 -15.21 -18.10
C ASP A 101 -5.34 -14.73 -17.14
N ASN A 102 -4.25 -15.49 -17.05
CA ASN A 102 -3.09 -15.17 -16.22
C ASN A 102 -2.37 -13.90 -16.68
N SER A 103 -2.25 -13.67 -18.00
CA SER A 103 -1.60 -12.49 -18.55
C SER A 103 -2.34 -11.21 -18.15
N VAL A 104 -3.67 -11.23 -18.21
CA VAL A 104 -4.53 -10.13 -17.76
C VAL A 104 -4.33 -9.89 -16.26
N LYS A 105 -4.35 -10.93 -15.43
CA LYS A 105 -4.11 -10.80 -13.97
C LYS A 105 -2.77 -10.14 -13.68
N PHE A 106 -1.69 -10.60 -14.31
CA PHE A 106 -0.36 -10.04 -14.10
C PHE A 106 -0.24 -8.60 -14.60
N ARG A 107 -0.77 -8.29 -15.79
CA ARG A 107 -0.79 -6.93 -16.32
C ARG A 107 -1.47 -5.96 -15.36
N PHE A 108 -2.70 -6.26 -14.95
CA PHE A 108 -3.47 -5.36 -14.10
C PHE A 108 -2.87 -5.26 -12.70
N ARG A 109 -2.34 -6.34 -12.13
CA ARG A 109 -1.62 -6.24 -10.85
C ARG A 109 -0.37 -5.38 -10.96
N SER A 110 0.43 -5.51 -12.02
CA SER A 110 1.63 -4.69 -12.20
C SER A 110 1.32 -3.18 -12.22
N ILE A 111 0.22 -2.79 -12.88
CA ILE A 111 -0.20 -1.39 -12.96
C ILE A 111 -0.79 -0.91 -11.63
N TYR A 112 -1.83 -1.58 -11.14
CA TYR A 112 -2.58 -1.09 -9.99
C TYR A 112 -1.80 -1.22 -8.68
N TYR A 113 -1.08 -2.34 -8.48
CA TYR A 113 -0.25 -2.51 -7.30
C TYR A 113 1.05 -1.72 -7.42
N GLY A 114 1.56 -1.51 -8.64
CA GLY A 114 2.69 -0.62 -8.88
C GLY A 114 2.37 0.83 -8.51
N ILE A 115 1.24 1.36 -8.96
CA ILE A 115 0.78 2.71 -8.59
C ILE A 115 0.57 2.80 -7.08
N ALA A 116 -0.12 1.83 -6.47
CA ALA A 116 -0.34 1.82 -5.02
C ALA A 116 0.98 1.80 -4.23
N THR A 117 1.95 0.99 -4.68
CA THR A 117 3.29 0.93 -4.05
C THR A 117 4.02 2.27 -4.22
N GLY A 118 3.96 2.90 -5.39
CA GLY A 118 4.53 4.22 -5.62
C GLY A 118 3.93 5.30 -4.71
N LEU A 119 2.61 5.28 -4.53
CA LEU A 119 1.92 6.19 -3.61
C LEU A 119 2.34 5.97 -2.16
N LEU A 120 2.49 4.72 -1.71
CA LEU A 120 2.98 4.41 -0.36
C LEU A 120 4.44 4.85 -0.15
N ILE A 121 5.30 4.64 -1.14
CA ILE A 121 6.69 5.12 -1.08
C ILE A 121 6.70 6.65 -0.97
N TYR A 122 5.88 7.34 -1.76
CA TYR A 122 5.77 8.79 -1.71
C TYR A 122 5.25 9.28 -0.35
N ALA A 123 4.20 8.66 0.19
CA ALA A 123 3.68 8.96 1.54
C ALA A 123 4.77 8.79 2.60
N TYR A 124 5.52 7.69 2.55
CA TYR A 124 6.62 7.44 3.48
C TYR A 124 7.76 8.46 3.34
N ILE A 125 8.09 8.88 2.12
CA ILE A 125 9.10 9.92 1.87
C ILE A 125 8.66 11.26 2.43
N LEU A 126 7.36 11.62 2.35
CA LEU A 126 6.86 12.86 2.93
C LEU A 126 7.00 12.87 4.45
N ASP A 127 6.73 11.73 5.10
CA ASP A 127 6.92 11.58 6.55
C ASP A 127 8.40 11.67 6.94
N ALA A 128 9.30 11.07 6.13
CA ALA A 128 10.73 11.03 6.41
C ALA A 128 11.50 12.31 6.01
N GLY A 129 11.11 12.97 4.92
CA GLY A 129 11.81 14.11 4.32
C GLY A 129 11.77 15.37 5.18
N TYR A 130 10.76 15.51 6.04
CA TYR A 130 10.68 16.60 7.02
C TYR A 130 11.58 16.42 8.25
N ILE A 131 12.25 15.26 8.41
CA ILE A 131 13.25 15.04 9.47
C ILE A 131 14.59 15.70 9.09
N ILE A 132 14.83 15.97 7.80
CA ILE A 132 16.11 16.49 7.28
C ILE A 132 16.08 18.03 7.13
N HIS A 133 14.90 18.62 7.02
CA HIS A 133 14.69 20.08 7.04
C HIS A 133 13.58 20.47 8.03
N PRO A 134 13.91 20.61 9.33
CA PRO A 134 13.06 21.30 10.29
C PRO A 134 13.00 22.81 10.04
#